data_AF-A0A934DBJ7-F1
#
_entry.id   AF-A0A934DBJ7-F1
#
_cell.length_a   1.000
_cell.length_b   1.000
_cell.length_c   1.000
_cell.angle_alpha   90.00
_cell.angle_beta   90.00
_cell.angle_gamma   90.00
#
_symmetry.space_group_name_H-M   'P 1'
#
loop_
_entity.id
_entity.type
_entity.pdbx_description
1 polymer ?
#
loop_
_entity_poly.entity_id
_entity_poly.type
_entity_poly.pdbx_seq_one_letter_code
_entity_poly.pdbx_strand_id
1 'polypeptide(L)'
;MNALWTAEMLGVMAEEGTDIGCFWALHNSFPPRGGDYGYLSSEGSNSPSFSYNVFPMFVEHFGNQIVQSKTIDRRISVYAARDGKALRLLIINKDSTAAKQLTIALTNFVPQKSAKVRVLDKQRRNESLADIQNVSRKCEFSVAPYSLTAIEFLASDSVLAPTNLATIAAPSASSYSTIGPNFKPDRAIDGKMYTRWNSAAWTKSNGQEVQSFQLQWNQPQQISEVRIFWGDTYGTVYTLEYSLDGKSWTIAREVSNGEGGVAALTFQPITARFVRINGKQGSKGISAYSIREIEVY
;
A
#
# COMPACT_ATOMS: atom_id res chain seq x y z
N MET A 1 -20.66 7.24 15.34
CA MET A 1 -20.89 8.06 14.13
C MET A 1 -20.82 7.17 12.90
N ASN A 2 -21.77 7.30 11.96
CA ASN A 2 -21.96 6.31 10.89
C ASN A 2 -21.04 6.61 9.69
N ALA A 3 -20.14 5.67 9.38
CA ALA A 3 -19.22 5.80 8.24
C ALA A 3 -19.94 5.93 6.90
N LEU A 4 -21.05 5.21 6.71
CA LEU A 4 -21.78 5.24 5.45
C LEU A 4 -22.44 6.61 5.22
N TRP A 5 -22.94 7.24 6.28
CA TRP A 5 -23.44 8.62 6.21
C TRP A 5 -22.34 9.62 5.87
N THR A 6 -21.15 9.45 6.46
CA THR A 6 -19.99 10.32 6.16
C THR A 6 -19.57 10.16 4.70
N ALA A 7 -19.58 8.93 4.17
CA ALA A 7 -19.25 8.65 2.79
C ALA A 7 -20.29 9.23 1.82
N GLU A 8 -21.58 9.14 2.15
CA GLU A 8 -22.66 9.75 1.38
C GLU A 8 -22.49 11.28 1.34
N MET A 9 -22.26 11.90 2.49
CA MET A 9 -22.07 13.34 2.61
C MET A 9 -20.89 13.80 1.73
N LEU A 10 -19.73 13.15 1.83
CA LEU A 10 -18.55 13.50 1.03
C LEU A 10 -18.78 13.27 -0.47
N GLY A 11 -19.49 12.21 -0.83
CA GLY A 11 -19.85 11.93 -2.22
C GLY A 11 -20.76 13.00 -2.82
N VAL A 12 -21.81 13.40 -2.10
CA VAL A 12 -22.71 14.49 -2.53
C VAL A 12 -21.96 15.81 -2.63
N MET A 13 -21.15 16.15 -1.63
CA MET A 13 -20.34 17.37 -1.66
C MET A 13 -19.41 17.42 -2.87
N ALA A 14 -18.83 16.28 -3.25
CA ALA A 14 -17.98 16.17 -4.43
C ALA A 14 -18.79 16.36 -5.72
N GLU A 15 -19.96 15.75 -5.87
CA GLU A 15 -20.83 15.92 -7.04
C GLU A 15 -21.34 17.35 -7.22
N GLU A 16 -21.69 18.02 -6.11
CA GLU A 16 -22.16 19.40 -6.12
C GLU A 16 -21.03 20.42 -6.25
N GLY A 17 -19.76 19.98 -6.23
CA GLY A 17 -18.60 20.88 -6.33
C GLY A 17 -18.45 21.81 -5.13
N THR A 18 -18.67 21.29 -3.91
CA THR A 18 -18.55 22.10 -2.69
C THR A 18 -17.09 22.49 -2.42
N ASP A 19 -16.82 23.79 -2.24
CA ASP A 19 -15.46 24.32 -2.09
C ASP A 19 -14.77 23.85 -0.80
N ILE A 20 -15.48 23.89 0.34
CA ILE A 20 -14.94 23.53 1.66
C ILE A 20 -16.02 22.85 2.51
N GLY A 21 -15.66 21.72 3.14
CA GLY A 21 -16.44 21.09 4.20
C GLY A 21 -15.60 20.92 5.45
N CYS A 22 -16.12 21.38 6.59
CA CYS A 22 -15.51 21.12 7.90
C CYS A 22 -16.37 20.12 8.66
N PHE A 23 -15.75 19.03 9.09
CA PHE A 23 -16.44 18.03 9.89
C PHE A 23 -16.19 18.27 11.38
N TRP A 24 -17.26 18.32 12.17
CA TRP A 24 -17.19 18.31 13.62
C TRP A 24 -17.97 17.14 14.19
N ALA A 25 -17.32 16.29 14.98
CA ALA A 25 -17.97 15.15 15.61
C ALA A 25 -18.73 15.58 16.87
N LEU A 26 -20.03 15.87 16.75
CA LEU A 26 -20.83 16.51 17.80
C LEU A 26 -21.15 15.65 19.04
N HIS A 27 -20.93 14.33 19.05
CA HIS A 27 -21.39 13.46 20.15
C HIS A 27 -20.46 12.27 20.46
N ASN A 28 -20.11 12.13 21.74
CA ASN A 28 -19.43 10.99 22.36
C ASN A 28 -20.40 9.81 22.62
N SER A 29 -19.99 8.57 22.35
CA SER A 29 -20.79 7.37 22.69
C SER A 29 -20.67 6.93 24.17
N PHE A 30 -19.93 7.67 25.00
CA PHE A 30 -19.62 7.31 26.39
C PHE A 30 -19.74 8.53 27.34
N PRO A 31 -20.92 8.75 27.96
CA PRO A 31 -21.15 9.89 28.84
C PRO A 31 -20.32 9.95 30.14
N PRO A 32 -19.78 8.86 30.77
CA PRO A 32 -19.13 9.01 32.07
C PRO A 32 -17.72 9.66 32.04
N ARG A 33 -17.14 9.94 30.86
CA ARG A 33 -15.77 10.48 30.74
C ARG A 33 -15.67 11.96 30.34
N GLY A 34 -16.79 12.66 30.16
CA GLY A 34 -16.83 14.14 30.15
C GLY A 34 -15.95 14.88 29.14
N GLY A 35 -15.57 14.27 28.00
CA GLY A 35 -14.73 14.90 26.97
C GLY A 35 -15.16 14.57 25.53
N ASP A 36 -14.75 15.43 24.60
CA ASP A 36 -14.89 15.25 23.14
C ASP A 36 -13.68 14.44 22.62
N TYR A 37 -13.93 13.23 22.11
CA TYR A 37 -12.90 12.34 21.58
C TYR A 37 -12.88 12.34 20.04
N GLY A 38 -13.73 13.15 19.40
CA GLY A 38 -13.77 13.32 17.96
C GLY A 38 -13.84 12.00 17.18
N TYR A 39 -12.77 11.73 16.43
CA TYR A 39 -12.61 10.54 15.61
C TYR A 39 -11.92 9.38 16.30
N LEU A 40 -11.54 9.48 17.58
CA LEU A 40 -10.78 8.46 18.30
C LEU A 40 -11.63 7.76 19.37
N SER A 41 -11.21 6.57 19.78
CA SER A 41 -11.85 5.81 20.85
C SER A 41 -11.69 6.52 22.21
N SER A 42 -12.76 6.49 23.02
CA SER A 42 -12.80 7.11 24.36
C SER A 42 -12.11 6.28 25.46
N GLU A 43 -11.64 5.09 25.12
CA GLU A 43 -11.05 4.11 26.06
C GLU A 43 -9.54 4.30 26.28
N GLY A 44 -8.93 5.31 25.65
CA GLY A 44 -7.50 5.61 25.75
C GLY A 44 -6.62 4.82 24.77
N SER A 45 -7.21 3.91 23.99
CA SER A 45 -6.52 3.21 22.89
C SER A 45 -6.26 4.13 21.69
N ASN A 46 -6.90 5.30 21.61
CA ASN A 46 -6.83 6.26 20.50
C ASN A 46 -7.09 5.59 19.13
N SER A 47 -7.95 4.58 19.10
CA SER A 47 -8.28 3.85 17.88
C SER A 47 -9.25 4.66 17.03
N PRO A 48 -9.01 4.85 15.73
CA PRO A 48 -9.92 5.63 14.89
C PRO A 48 -11.31 5.00 14.79
N SER A 49 -12.33 5.83 14.86
CA SER A 49 -13.72 5.45 14.61
C SER A 49 -13.92 5.07 13.14
N PHE A 50 -14.99 4.35 12.83
CA PHE A 50 -15.27 3.95 11.45
C PHE A 50 -15.41 5.14 10.50
N SER A 51 -15.99 6.25 10.95
CA SER A 51 -16.16 7.46 10.12
C SER A 51 -14.82 8.12 9.76
N TYR A 52 -13.79 7.96 10.60
CA TYR A 52 -12.43 8.41 10.25
C TYR A 52 -11.92 7.71 8.99
N ASN A 53 -12.16 6.41 8.87
CA ASN A 53 -11.65 5.59 7.78
C ASN A 53 -12.30 5.92 6.42
N VAL A 54 -13.33 6.76 6.39
CA VAL A 54 -13.92 7.26 5.14
C VAL A 54 -13.02 8.30 4.48
N PHE A 55 -12.35 9.16 5.25
CA PHE A 55 -11.45 10.18 4.69
C PHE A 55 -10.28 9.58 3.91
N PRO A 56 -9.49 8.62 4.43
CA PRO A 56 -8.46 7.97 3.63
C PRO A 56 -9.04 7.19 2.45
N MET A 57 -10.25 6.60 2.56
CA MET A 57 -10.92 6.01 1.39
C MET A 57 -11.15 7.05 0.27
N PHE A 58 -11.55 8.28 0.60
CA PHE A 58 -11.69 9.34 -0.40
C PHE A 58 -10.33 9.89 -0.88
N VAL A 59 -9.40 10.17 0.02
CA VAL A 59 -8.09 10.76 -0.32
C VAL A 59 -7.25 9.81 -1.16
N GLU A 60 -7.21 8.53 -0.81
CA GLU A 60 -6.34 7.53 -1.45
C GLU A 60 -7.02 6.84 -2.64
N HIS A 61 -8.34 6.71 -2.61
CA HIS A 61 -9.09 5.82 -3.52
C HIS A 61 -10.27 6.49 -4.23
N PHE A 62 -10.35 7.84 -4.18
CA PHE A 62 -11.22 8.61 -5.06
C PHE A 62 -10.41 9.48 -6.03
N GLY A 63 -11.08 10.01 -7.05
CA GLY A 63 -10.46 10.83 -8.09
C GLY A 63 -10.66 12.33 -7.86
N ASN A 64 -9.98 13.14 -8.67
CA ASN A 64 -10.02 14.61 -8.60
C ASN A 64 -10.93 15.24 -9.67
N GLN A 65 -11.47 14.44 -10.59
CA GLN A 65 -12.36 14.90 -11.66
C GLN A 65 -13.65 14.08 -11.63
N ILE A 66 -14.72 14.65 -11.07
CA ILE A 66 -16.01 13.95 -10.95
C ILE A 66 -16.56 13.61 -12.34
N VAL A 67 -17.10 12.39 -12.47
CA VAL A 67 -17.81 11.95 -13.66
C VAL A 67 -19.17 11.40 -13.28
N GLN A 68 -20.09 11.43 -14.24
CA GLN A 68 -21.46 11.00 -14.00
C GLN A 68 -21.52 9.52 -13.60
N SER A 69 -22.20 9.25 -12.49
CA SER A 69 -22.60 7.92 -12.05
C SER A 69 -24.10 7.86 -11.80
N LYS A 70 -24.70 6.67 -11.96
CA LYS A 70 -26.12 6.45 -11.69
C LYS A 70 -26.34 5.02 -11.22
N THR A 71 -27.28 4.85 -10.30
CA THR A 71 -27.80 3.55 -9.85
C THR A 71 -29.33 3.57 -9.88
N ILE A 72 -29.93 2.40 -10.05
CA ILE A 72 -31.38 2.20 -9.93
C ILE A 72 -31.78 1.65 -8.55
N ASP A 73 -30.82 1.09 -7.80
CA ASP A 73 -31.09 0.57 -6.45
C ASP A 73 -30.94 1.71 -5.45
N ARG A 74 -32.05 2.11 -4.82
CA ARG A 74 -32.11 3.16 -3.78
C ARG A 74 -31.25 2.87 -2.53
N ARG A 75 -30.90 1.59 -2.29
CA ARG A 75 -30.00 1.19 -1.19
C ARG A 75 -28.53 1.28 -1.58
N ILE A 76 -28.24 1.53 -2.84
CA ILE A 76 -26.89 1.80 -3.32
C ILE A 76 -26.74 3.30 -3.55
N SER A 77 -25.62 3.85 -3.14
CA SER A 77 -25.12 5.13 -3.65
C SER A 77 -23.80 4.87 -4.37
N VAL A 78 -23.56 5.60 -5.46
CA VAL A 78 -22.35 5.46 -6.26
C VAL A 78 -21.87 6.82 -6.70
N TYR A 79 -20.58 7.06 -6.50
CA TYR A 79 -19.88 8.26 -6.91
C TYR A 79 -18.69 7.83 -7.77
N ALA A 80 -18.45 8.52 -8.87
CA ALA A 80 -17.35 8.19 -9.78
C ALA A 80 -16.49 9.41 -10.08
N ALA A 81 -15.19 9.17 -10.21
CA ALA A 81 -14.23 10.21 -10.55
C ALA A 81 -13.08 9.64 -11.38
N ARG A 82 -12.45 10.52 -12.16
CA ARG A 82 -11.21 10.27 -12.88
C ARG A 82 -10.02 10.75 -12.04
N ASP A 83 -8.91 10.06 -12.21
CA ASP A 83 -7.59 10.50 -11.79
C ASP A 83 -6.58 10.05 -12.85
N GLY A 84 -6.25 10.95 -13.77
CA GLY A 84 -5.48 10.62 -14.97
C GLY A 84 -6.12 9.48 -15.79
N LYS A 85 -5.42 8.35 -15.89
CA LYS A 85 -5.90 7.16 -16.62
C LYS A 85 -6.84 6.26 -15.79
N ALA A 86 -6.99 6.50 -14.49
CA ALA A 86 -7.87 5.73 -13.62
C ALA A 86 -9.32 6.24 -13.64
N LEU A 87 -10.28 5.31 -13.62
CA LEU A 87 -11.67 5.53 -13.23
C LEU A 87 -11.87 4.91 -11.85
N ARG A 88 -12.24 5.72 -10.87
CA ARG A 88 -12.48 5.29 -9.49
C ARG A 88 -13.96 5.40 -9.18
N LEU A 89 -14.52 4.38 -8.54
CA LEU A 89 -15.89 4.37 -8.03
C LEU A 89 -15.86 4.18 -6.53
N LEU A 90 -16.68 4.95 -5.82
CA LEU A 90 -17.06 4.67 -4.44
C LEU A 90 -18.50 4.20 -4.45
N ILE A 91 -18.73 3.01 -3.90
CA ILE A 91 -20.04 2.35 -3.84
C ILE A 91 -20.41 2.13 -2.38
N ILE A 92 -21.56 2.65 -1.97
CA ILE A 92 -22.09 2.52 -0.61
C ILE A 92 -23.26 1.56 -0.65
N ASN A 93 -23.15 0.42 0.05
CA ASN A 93 -24.28 -0.47 0.29
C ASN A 93 -24.92 -0.15 1.65
N LYS A 94 -26.09 0.50 1.62
CA LYS A 94 -26.84 0.91 2.82
C LYS A 94 -27.67 -0.24 3.42
N ASP A 95 -27.73 -1.39 2.75
CA ASP A 95 -28.41 -2.58 3.28
C ASP A 95 -27.61 -3.19 4.42
N SER A 96 -28.16 -3.20 5.63
CA SER A 96 -27.46 -3.73 6.81
C SER A 96 -27.35 -5.25 6.86
N THR A 97 -28.04 -5.95 5.96
CA THR A 97 -28.23 -7.41 6.05
C THR A 97 -27.84 -8.16 4.79
N ALA A 98 -28.01 -7.56 3.61
CA ALA A 98 -27.82 -8.24 2.34
C ALA A 98 -26.63 -7.68 1.56
N ALA A 99 -25.83 -8.60 1.02
CA ALA A 99 -24.91 -8.27 -0.06
C ALA A 99 -25.72 -7.92 -1.30
N LYS A 100 -25.17 -7.08 -2.16
CA LYS A 100 -25.80 -6.68 -3.42
C LYS A 100 -24.91 -7.09 -4.59
N GLN A 101 -25.49 -7.87 -5.51
CA GLN A 101 -24.87 -8.14 -6.81
C GLN A 101 -25.14 -6.97 -7.73
N LEU A 102 -24.08 -6.33 -8.22
CA LEU A 102 -24.14 -5.16 -9.07
C LEU A 102 -23.56 -5.49 -10.44
N THR A 103 -24.30 -5.14 -11.49
CA THR A 103 -23.78 -5.03 -12.84
C THR A 103 -23.23 -3.61 -13.04
N ILE A 104 -21.91 -3.48 -13.11
CA ILE A 104 -21.24 -2.20 -13.38
C ILE A 104 -21.08 -2.04 -14.89
N ALA A 105 -21.63 -0.97 -15.45
CA ALA A 105 -21.52 -0.63 -16.87
C ALA A 105 -20.69 0.66 -17.04
N LEU A 106 -19.55 0.54 -17.71
CA LEU A 106 -18.59 1.61 -17.97
C LEU A 106 -18.82 2.17 -19.37
N THR A 107 -19.27 3.43 -19.43
CA THR A 107 -19.51 4.14 -20.69
C THR A 107 -18.30 5.00 -21.02
N ASN A 108 -17.87 5.01 -22.30
CA ASN A 108 -16.72 5.78 -22.78
C ASN A 108 -15.39 5.50 -22.06
N PHE A 109 -15.27 4.34 -21.42
CA PHE A 109 -14.06 3.91 -20.74
C PHE A 109 -13.77 2.44 -21.05
N VAL A 110 -12.56 2.14 -21.50
CA VAL A 110 -12.10 0.77 -21.74
C VAL A 110 -11.17 0.38 -20.59
N PRO A 111 -11.61 -0.47 -19.65
CA PRO A 111 -10.75 -0.89 -18.57
C PRO A 111 -9.73 -1.93 -19.05
N GLN A 112 -8.66 -2.10 -18.27
CA GLN A 112 -7.87 -3.32 -18.28
C GLN A 112 -8.69 -4.53 -17.82
N LYS A 113 -8.07 -5.71 -17.86
CA LYS A 113 -8.69 -6.97 -17.45
C LYS A 113 -8.75 -7.17 -15.93
N SER A 114 -8.09 -6.31 -15.16
CA SER A 114 -8.17 -6.30 -13.70
C SER A 114 -8.57 -4.94 -13.15
N ALA A 115 -9.11 -4.93 -11.93
CA ALA A 115 -9.42 -3.73 -11.16
C ALA A 115 -9.11 -3.93 -9.68
N LYS A 116 -8.55 -2.91 -9.04
CA LYS A 116 -8.21 -2.95 -7.61
C LYS A 116 -9.44 -2.63 -6.78
N VAL A 117 -9.54 -3.25 -5.60
CA VAL A 117 -10.68 -3.07 -4.70
C VAL A 117 -10.23 -2.83 -3.27
N ARG A 118 -10.84 -1.84 -2.62
CA ARG A 118 -10.66 -1.52 -1.21
C ARG A 118 -12.02 -1.51 -0.52
N VAL A 119 -12.07 -1.94 0.73
CA VAL A 119 -13.33 -2.00 1.48
C VAL A 119 -13.20 -1.45 2.89
N LEU A 120 -14.25 -0.75 3.30
CA LEU A 120 -14.55 -0.39 4.67
C LEU A 120 -15.89 -1.04 5.04
N ASP A 121 -15.85 -1.97 5.98
CA ASP A 121 -17.02 -2.65 6.52
C ASP A 121 -16.82 -2.97 8.01
N LYS A 122 -17.73 -3.74 8.62
CA LYS A 122 -17.67 -4.10 10.04
C LYS A 122 -16.32 -4.71 10.46
N GLN A 123 -15.70 -5.49 9.59
CA GLN A 123 -14.48 -6.27 9.87
C GLN A 123 -13.22 -5.55 9.39
N ARG A 124 -13.32 -4.79 8.30
CA ARG A 124 -12.17 -4.24 7.56
C ARG A 124 -12.15 -2.74 7.54
N ARG A 125 -10.96 -2.12 7.66
CA ARG A 125 -10.78 -0.65 7.72
C ARG A 125 -9.86 -0.15 6.62
N ASN A 126 -10.41 0.15 5.43
CA ASN A 126 -9.64 0.51 4.23
C ASN A 126 -8.62 -0.58 3.86
N GLU A 127 -9.10 -1.82 3.76
CA GLU A 127 -8.25 -2.97 3.42
C GLU A 127 -8.41 -3.35 1.95
N SER A 128 -7.30 -3.81 1.35
CA SER A 128 -7.31 -4.32 -0.02
C SER A 128 -7.99 -5.67 -0.09
N LEU A 129 -8.81 -5.87 -1.10
CA LEU A 129 -9.32 -7.18 -1.48
C LEU A 129 -8.54 -7.73 -2.67
N ALA A 130 -8.81 -8.99 -3.02
CA ALA A 130 -8.33 -9.54 -4.27
C ALA A 130 -8.85 -8.72 -5.46
N ASP A 131 -7.98 -8.46 -6.42
CA ASP A 131 -8.32 -7.73 -7.64
C ASP A 131 -9.44 -8.45 -8.40
N ILE A 132 -10.40 -7.67 -8.90
CA ILE A 132 -11.42 -8.18 -9.82
C ILE A 132 -10.71 -8.61 -11.09
N GLN A 133 -10.97 -9.84 -11.54
CA GLN A 133 -10.43 -10.38 -12.79
C GLN A 133 -11.48 -10.35 -13.90
N ASN A 134 -11.05 -10.54 -15.15
CA ASN A 134 -11.93 -10.58 -16.32
C ASN A 134 -12.78 -9.32 -16.50
N VAL A 135 -12.27 -8.18 -16.04
CA VAL A 135 -12.95 -6.90 -16.17
C VAL A 135 -13.14 -6.54 -17.65
N SER A 136 -14.30 -5.97 -17.94
CA SER A 136 -14.67 -5.44 -19.24
C SER A 136 -15.52 -4.18 -19.05
N ARG A 137 -16.02 -3.58 -20.13
CA ARG A 137 -16.97 -2.46 -20.02
C ARG A 137 -18.26 -2.81 -19.28
N LYS A 138 -18.56 -4.09 -19.10
CA LYS A 138 -19.62 -4.58 -18.25
C LYS A 138 -19.07 -5.69 -17.36
N CYS A 139 -19.16 -5.53 -16.04
CA CYS A 139 -18.66 -6.53 -15.09
C CYS A 139 -19.59 -6.66 -13.88
N GLU A 140 -19.65 -7.86 -13.33
CA GLU A 140 -20.42 -8.16 -12.12
C GLU A 140 -19.53 -8.00 -10.88
N PHE A 141 -20.07 -7.42 -9.82
CA PHE A 141 -19.36 -7.26 -8.55
C PHE A 141 -20.31 -7.38 -7.36
N SER A 142 -19.85 -8.06 -6.29
CA SER A 142 -20.60 -8.21 -5.05
C SER A 142 -20.15 -7.18 -4.02
N VAL A 143 -21.05 -6.29 -3.59
CA VAL A 143 -20.77 -5.39 -2.46
C VAL A 143 -21.35 -5.97 -1.17
N ALA A 144 -20.51 -6.05 -0.13
CA ALA A 144 -20.91 -6.59 1.17
C ALA A 144 -22.02 -5.75 1.82
N PRO A 145 -22.84 -6.32 2.73
CA PRO A 145 -23.80 -5.54 3.51
C PRO A 145 -23.09 -4.42 4.28
N TYR A 146 -23.75 -3.27 4.40
CA TYR A 146 -23.33 -2.15 5.23
C TYR A 146 -21.86 -1.74 5.04
N SER A 147 -21.47 -1.55 3.77
CA SER A 147 -20.08 -1.35 3.38
C SER A 147 -19.90 -0.14 2.48
N LEU A 148 -18.68 0.39 2.49
CA LEU A 148 -18.16 1.31 1.48
C LEU A 148 -17.07 0.55 0.70
N THR A 149 -17.24 0.44 -0.61
CA THR A 149 -16.28 -0.21 -1.51
C THR A 149 -15.71 0.83 -2.47
N ALA A 150 -14.38 0.93 -2.57
CA ALA A 150 -13.71 1.66 -3.63
C ALA A 150 -13.23 0.67 -4.71
N ILE A 151 -13.51 0.95 -5.97
CA ILE A 151 -13.02 0.18 -7.12
C ILE A 151 -12.23 1.11 -8.04
N GLU A 152 -11.00 0.72 -8.35
CA GLU A 152 -10.14 1.43 -9.29
C GLU A 152 -9.97 0.62 -10.57
N PHE A 153 -10.46 1.17 -11.67
CA PHE A 153 -10.23 0.66 -13.02
C PHE A 153 -9.16 1.50 -13.72
N LEU A 154 -8.14 0.86 -14.28
CA LEU A 154 -7.17 1.54 -15.15
C LEU A 154 -7.57 1.43 -16.62
N ALA A 155 -7.35 2.49 -17.40
CA ALA A 155 -7.61 2.47 -18.84
C ALA A 155 -6.75 1.38 -19.52
N SER A 156 -7.25 0.75 -20.58
CA SER A 156 -6.57 -0.36 -21.26
C SER A 156 -5.18 -0.01 -21.79
N ASP A 157 -4.93 1.25 -22.09
CA ASP A 157 -3.65 1.81 -22.56
C ASP A 157 -2.79 2.35 -21.40
N SER A 158 -3.17 2.10 -20.15
CA SER A 158 -2.35 2.42 -18.99
C SER A 158 -1.20 1.43 -18.88
N VAL A 159 -0.01 1.92 -18.57
CA VAL A 159 1.04 1.07 -18.03
C VAL A 159 0.69 0.85 -16.57
N LEU A 160 0.45 -0.40 -16.17
CA LEU A 160 0.29 -0.72 -14.75
C LEU A 160 1.53 -0.23 -14.03
N ALA A 161 1.35 0.59 -12.98
CA ALA A 161 2.45 0.80 -12.05
C ALA A 161 2.87 -0.59 -11.55
N PRO A 162 4.15 -0.97 -11.73
CA PRO A 162 4.58 -2.30 -11.34
C PRO A 162 4.29 -2.49 -9.84
N THR A 163 3.82 -3.68 -9.47
CA THR A 163 3.47 -3.99 -8.09
C THR A 163 4.75 -4.16 -7.28
N ASN A 164 4.87 -3.48 -6.13
CA ASN A 164 5.98 -3.74 -5.23
C ASN A 164 5.83 -5.11 -4.55
N LEU A 165 6.55 -6.10 -5.07
CA LEU A 165 6.58 -7.48 -4.60
C LEU A 165 7.26 -7.64 -3.23
N ALA A 166 8.04 -6.66 -2.76
CA ALA A 166 8.72 -6.76 -1.46
C ALA A 166 7.73 -6.86 -0.29
N THR A 167 6.56 -6.25 -0.43
CA THR A 167 5.50 -6.20 0.61
C THR A 167 4.90 -7.58 0.95
N ILE A 168 5.04 -8.56 0.06
CA ILE A 168 4.54 -9.94 0.24
C ILE A 168 5.68 -10.95 0.45
N ALA A 169 6.93 -10.49 0.55
CA ALA A 169 8.08 -11.33 0.79
C ALA A 169 8.29 -11.59 2.29
N ALA A 170 8.95 -12.70 2.63
CA ALA A 170 9.53 -12.93 3.94
C ALA A 170 10.97 -12.37 3.98
N PRO A 171 11.25 -11.30 4.74
CA PRO A 171 12.56 -10.70 4.81
C PRO A 171 13.45 -11.38 5.85
N SER A 172 14.74 -11.46 5.57
CA SER A 172 15.76 -11.94 6.50
C SER A 172 17.08 -11.20 6.25
N ALA A 173 17.98 -11.20 7.23
CA ALA A 173 19.29 -10.60 7.09
C ALA A 173 20.32 -11.40 7.88
N SER A 174 21.60 -11.29 7.49
CA SER A 174 22.71 -11.92 8.22
C SER A 174 22.81 -11.45 9.67
N SER A 175 22.41 -10.21 9.93
CA SER A 175 22.34 -9.64 11.27
C SER A 175 21.37 -8.48 11.33
N TYR A 176 21.04 -8.03 12.54
CA TYR A 176 20.35 -6.76 12.76
C TYR A 176 20.71 -6.18 14.11
N SER A 177 20.61 -4.85 14.26
CA SER A 177 20.81 -4.20 15.56
C SER A 177 19.67 -4.51 16.53
N THR A 178 20.02 -4.89 17.77
CA THR A 178 19.06 -5.06 18.88
C THR A 178 18.94 -3.82 19.77
N ILE A 179 19.75 -2.79 19.50
CA ILE A 179 19.75 -1.53 20.25
C ILE A 179 18.91 -0.52 19.47
N GLY A 180 17.70 -0.25 19.96
CA GLY A 180 16.74 0.69 19.38
C GLY A 180 15.49 0.00 18.79
N PRO A 181 14.32 0.66 18.81
CA PRO A 181 13.12 0.13 18.19
C PRO A 181 13.24 0.19 16.66
N ASN A 182 12.70 -0.82 15.98
CA ASN A 182 12.49 -0.83 14.52
C ASN A 182 13.73 -1.03 13.63
N PHE A 183 14.64 -1.97 13.95
CA PHE A 183 15.80 -2.33 13.10
C PHE A 183 15.78 -3.73 12.47
N LYS A 184 14.70 -4.48 12.68
CA LYS A 184 14.53 -5.83 12.13
C LYS A 184 14.31 -5.80 10.60
N PRO A 185 14.56 -6.92 9.89
CA PRO A 185 14.43 -6.96 8.43
C PRO A 185 13.03 -6.59 7.88
N ASP A 186 11.96 -6.86 8.63
CA ASP A 186 10.57 -6.51 8.26
C ASP A 186 10.34 -5.00 8.16
N ARG A 187 11.21 -4.20 8.75
CA ARG A 187 11.13 -2.73 8.73
C ARG A 187 11.61 -2.09 7.44
N ALA A 188 12.20 -2.86 6.54
CA ALA A 188 12.61 -2.39 5.23
C ALA A 188 11.57 -2.70 4.14
N ILE A 189 10.44 -3.33 4.48
CA ILE A 189 9.38 -3.70 3.52
C ILE A 189 7.98 -3.30 4.01
N ASP A 190 7.89 -2.43 5.03
CA ASP A 190 6.62 -2.04 5.65
C ASP A 190 6.04 -0.74 5.09
N GLY A 191 6.64 -0.19 4.04
CA GLY A 191 6.18 1.00 3.32
C GLY A 191 6.38 2.31 4.09
N LYS A 192 7.23 2.31 5.12
CA LYS A 192 7.41 3.44 6.04
C LYS A 192 8.86 3.92 6.03
N MET A 193 9.12 5.04 5.36
CA MET A 193 10.47 5.62 5.22
C MET A 193 11.18 6.02 6.54
N TYR A 194 10.44 6.06 7.66
CA TYR A 194 10.98 6.38 8.98
C TYR A 194 11.37 5.13 9.80
N THR A 195 10.97 3.92 9.38
CA THR A 195 11.49 2.65 9.87
C THR A 195 12.64 2.18 8.95
N ARG A 196 13.46 1.22 9.40
CA ARG A 196 14.58 0.70 8.60
C ARG A 196 15.10 -0.63 9.09
N TRP A 197 15.58 -1.51 8.22
CA TRP A 197 16.56 -2.50 8.65
C TRP A 197 17.90 -1.82 8.96
N ASN A 198 18.57 -2.31 9.98
CA ASN A 198 19.92 -1.88 10.30
C ASN A 198 20.76 -3.11 10.64
N SER A 199 21.90 -3.28 9.96
CA SER A 199 22.87 -4.33 10.30
C SER A 199 23.31 -4.22 11.77
N ALA A 200 23.81 -5.33 12.34
CA ALA A 200 24.22 -5.35 13.75
C ALA A 200 25.14 -4.16 14.08
N ALA A 201 24.76 -3.45 15.14
CA ALA A 201 25.50 -2.29 15.61
C ALA A 201 26.76 -2.75 16.33
N TRP A 202 27.90 -2.59 15.66
CA TRP A 202 29.20 -2.54 16.32
C TRP A 202 29.44 -1.06 16.59
N THR A 203 29.67 -0.66 17.84
CA THR A 203 29.63 0.73 18.33
C THR A 203 30.29 1.79 17.41
N LYS A 204 31.24 1.40 16.55
CA LYS A 204 31.52 2.03 15.25
C LYS A 204 31.84 0.94 14.20
N SER A 205 31.22 1.01 13.03
CA SER A 205 31.59 0.21 11.86
C SER A 205 32.63 0.95 11.01
N ASN A 206 33.61 0.20 10.49
CA ASN A 206 34.59 0.71 9.54
C ASN A 206 34.20 0.43 8.07
N GLY A 207 33.03 -0.17 7.84
CA GLY A 207 32.49 -0.47 6.52
C GLY A 207 33.02 -1.76 5.89
N GLN A 208 33.83 -2.56 6.58
CA GLN A 208 34.37 -3.82 6.03
C GLN A 208 33.53 -5.05 6.37
N GLU A 209 32.47 -4.88 7.16
CA GLU A 209 31.59 -5.97 7.56
C GLU A 209 30.77 -6.43 6.35
N VAL A 210 30.94 -7.71 5.97
CA VAL A 210 30.08 -8.33 4.95
C VAL A 210 28.71 -8.62 5.58
N GLN A 211 27.65 -8.12 4.96
CA GLN A 211 26.27 -8.30 5.44
C GLN A 211 25.36 -8.63 4.26
N SER A 212 24.27 -9.34 4.53
CA SER A 212 23.24 -9.61 3.55
C SER A 212 21.85 -9.27 4.05
N PHE A 213 21.02 -8.79 3.13
CA PHE A 213 19.59 -8.62 3.30
C PHE A 213 18.88 -9.37 2.18
N GLN A 214 17.91 -10.22 2.51
CA GLN A 214 17.28 -11.17 1.61
C GLN A 214 15.76 -11.08 1.71
N LEU A 215 15.11 -11.20 0.56
CA LEU A 215 13.67 -11.38 0.40
C LEU A 215 13.39 -12.78 -0.18
N GLN A 216 12.38 -13.45 0.36
CA GLN A 216 11.90 -14.75 -0.10
C GLN A 216 10.41 -14.70 -0.40
N TRP A 217 9.99 -15.23 -1.56
CA TRP A 217 8.59 -15.40 -1.90
C TRP A 217 8.12 -16.86 -1.77
N ASN A 218 6.81 -17.04 -1.58
CA ASN A 218 6.20 -18.38 -1.56
C ASN A 218 6.29 -19.07 -2.92
N GLN A 219 6.19 -18.31 -4.01
CA GLN A 219 6.32 -18.76 -5.39
C GLN A 219 7.33 -17.88 -6.14
N PRO A 220 8.00 -18.38 -7.19
CA PRO A 220 8.84 -17.54 -8.05
C PRO A 220 8.07 -16.35 -8.63
N GLN A 221 8.72 -15.19 -8.65
CA GLN A 221 8.20 -13.93 -9.18
C GLN A 221 8.98 -13.54 -10.43
N GLN A 222 8.34 -12.82 -11.35
CA GLN A 222 9.06 -12.05 -12.37
C GLN A 222 9.50 -10.71 -11.77
N ILE A 223 10.77 -10.36 -11.95
CA ILE A 223 11.39 -9.15 -11.38
C ILE A 223 12.28 -8.52 -12.46
N SER A 224 12.25 -7.20 -12.57
CA SER A 224 13.03 -6.40 -13.51
C SER A 224 13.67 -5.17 -12.86
N GLU A 225 13.24 -4.77 -11.66
CA GLU A 225 13.81 -3.65 -10.92
C GLU A 225 13.83 -3.91 -9.41
N VAL A 226 14.89 -3.44 -8.76
CA VAL A 226 14.97 -3.31 -7.30
C VAL A 226 15.37 -1.90 -6.94
N ARG A 227 14.58 -1.23 -6.09
CA ARG A 227 14.92 0.07 -5.50
C ARG A 227 15.30 -0.10 -4.05
N ILE A 228 16.42 0.49 -3.66
CA ILE A 228 16.92 0.47 -2.30
C ILE A 228 16.95 1.91 -1.80
N PHE A 229 16.20 2.19 -0.75
CA PHE A 229 16.23 3.45 -0.03
C PHE A 229 17.19 3.28 1.14
N TRP A 230 18.43 3.73 0.97
CA TRP A 230 19.43 3.63 2.01
C TRP A 230 19.13 4.56 3.19
N GLY A 231 19.56 4.14 4.37
CA GLY A 231 19.56 4.95 5.59
C GLY A 231 20.81 5.82 5.69
N ASP A 232 21.19 6.13 6.94
CA ASP A 232 22.36 6.97 7.23
C ASP A 232 23.68 6.25 6.87
N THR A 233 23.64 4.92 6.80
CA THR A 233 24.73 4.05 6.35
C THR A 233 24.24 3.19 5.18
N TYR A 234 25.13 2.89 4.26
CA TYR A 234 24.77 2.32 2.95
C TYR A 234 25.87 1.42 2.38
N GLY A 235 25.50 0.58 1.42
CA GLY A 235 26.48 -0.23 0.68
C GLY A 235 27.27 0.63 -0.32
N THR A 236 28.59 0.63 -0.21
CA THR A 236 29.50 1.22 -1.20
C THR A 236 29.91 0.20 -2.25
N VAL A 237 30.07 -1.07 -1.85
CA VAL A 237 30.31 -2.21 -2.74
C VAL A 237 29.36 -3.34 -2.39
N TYR A 238 28.51 -3.74 -3.33
CA TYR A 238 27.54 -4.81 -3.12
C TYR A 238 27.06 -5.42 -4.44
N THR A 239 26.50 -6.62 -4.37
CA THR A 239 25.81 -7.25 -5.48
C THR A 239 24.33 -7.40 -5.17
N LEU A 240 23.49 -7.23 -6.20
CA LEU A 240 22.13 -7.71 -6.20
C LEU A 240 22.13 -9.10 -6.83
N GLU A 241 21.73 -10.09 -6.04
CA GLU A 241 21.74 -11.49 -6.43
C GLU A 241 20.32 -12.06 -6.40
N TYR A 242 20.06 -13.06 -7.23
CA TYR A 242 18.79 -13.78 -7.26
C TYR A 242 18.99 -15.28 -7.27
N SER A 243 17.98 -16.01 -6.82
CA SER A 243 17.99 -17.48 -6.74
C SER A 243 16.58 -18.06 -6.82
N LEU A 244 16.48 -19.31 -7.30
CA LEU A 244 15.25 -20.11 -7.25
C LEU A 244 15.20 -21.02 -6.01
N ASP A 245 16.36 -21.41 -5.46
CA ASP A 245 16.50 -22.43 -4.42
C ASP A 245 17.07 -21.88 -3.09
N GLY A 246 17.55 -20.63 -3.08
CA GLY A 246 18.20 -19.98 -1.94
C GLY A 246 19.63 -20.46 -1.68
N LYS A 247 20.17 -21.33 -2.54
CA LYS A 247 21.50 -21.96 -2.40
C LYS A 247 22.44 -21.52 -3.52
N SER A 248 21.97 -21.56 -4.75
CA SER A 248 22.69 -21.17 -5.95
C SER A 248 22.29 -19.76 -6.33
N TRP A 249 23.24 -18.84 -6.38
CA TRP A 249 22.98 -17.42 -6.57
C TRP A 249 23.58 -16.92 -7.89
N THR A 250 22.83 -16.10 -8.61
CA THR A 250 23.28 -15.42 -9.82
C THR A 250 23.23 -13.92 -9.60
N ILE A 251 24.22 -13.19 -10.12
CA ILE A 251 24.31 -11.74 -9.98
C ILE A 251 23.41 -11.09 -11.04
N ALA A 252 22.44 -10.27 -10.60
CA ALA A 252 21.65 -9.41 -11.47
C ALA A 252 22.37 -8.07 -11.72
N ARG A 253 22.99 -7.50 -10.68
CA ARG A 253 23.73 -6.22 -10.76
C ARG A 253 24.90 -6.21 -9.78
N GLU A 254 25.97 -5.52 -10.18
CA GLU A 254 27.10 -5.17 -9.31
C GLU A 254 27.14 -3.66 -9.11
N VAL A 255 27.46 -3.24 -7.89
CA VAL A 255 27.67 -1.84 -7.53
C VAL A 255 29.00 -1.75 -6.81
N SER A 256 29.93 -0.95 -7.33
CA SER A 256 31.28 -0.79 -6.78
C SER A 256 31.57 0.60 -6.22
N ASN A 257 30.64 1.54 -6.38
CA ASN A 257 30.78 2.92 -5.88
C ASN A 257 29.41 3.49 -5.48
N GLY A 258 28.72 2.82 -4.56
CA GLY A 258 27.43 3.25 -4.05
C GLY A 258 27.56 4.52 -3.19
N GLU A 259 26.63 5.47 -3.36
CA GLU A 259 26.66 6.80 -2.73
C GLU A 259 25.59 6.99 -1.64
N GLY A 260 24.83 5.94 -1.32
CA GLY A 260 23.66 6.02 -0.44
C GLY A 260 22.43 6.57 -1.16
N GLY A 261 21.54 7.24 -0.43
CA GLY A 261 20.29 7.76 -1.01
C GLY A 261 19.41 6.67 -1.61
N VAL A 262 18.92 6.89 -2.83
CA VAL A 262 18.09 5.91 -3.55
C VAL A 262 18.92 5.26 -4.65
N ALA A 263 19.06 3.92 -4.58
CA ALA A 263 19.66 3.13 -5.65
C ALA A 263 18.56 2.40 -6.42
N ALA A 264 18.34 2.79 -7.69
CA ALA A 264 17.44 2.10 -8.60
C ALA A 264 18.23 1.16 -9.52
N LEU A 265 18.00 -0.15 -9.36
CA LEU A 265 18.73 -1.21 -10.06
C LEU A 265 17.78 -1.90 -11.04
N THR A 266 17.88 -1.54 -12.32
CA THR A 266 17.10 -2.16 -13.41
C THR A 266 17.90 -3.23 -14.14
N PHE A 267 17.24 -4.29 -14.63
CA PHE A 267 17.88 -5.39 -15.35
C PHE A 267 16.87 -6.08 -16.27
N GLN A 268 17.35 -6.98 -17.13
CA GLN A 268 16.45 -7.80 -17.94
C GLN A 268 15.53 -8.63 -17.03
N PRO A 269 14.23 -8.77 -17.34
CA PRO A 269 13.31 -9.54 -16.50
C PRO A 269 13.84 -10.94 -16.19
N ILE A 270 13.88 -11.28 -14.91
CA ILE A 270 14.31 -12.58 -14.37
C ILE A 270 13.17 -13.23 -13.61
N THR A 271 13.22 -14.55 -13.49
CA THR A 271 12.36 -15.32 -12.58
C THR A 271 13.15 -15.69 -11.32
N ALA A 272 12.69 -15.26 -10.15
CA ALA A 272 13.38 -15.51 -8.89
C ALA A 272 12.40 -15.80 -7.74
N ARG A 273 12.80 -16.71 -6.83
CA ARG A 273 12.10 -16.94 -5.55
C ARG A 273 12.79 -16.24 -4.40
N PHE A 274 14.06 -15.89 -4.58
CA PHE A 274 14.87 -15.18 -3.60
C PHE A 274 15.61 -14.04 -4.30
N VAL A 275 15.69 -12.91 -3.62
CA VAL A 275 16.57 -11.79 -3.97
C VAL A 275 17.39 -11.44 -2.75
N ARG A 276 18.68 -11.16 -2.93
CA ARG A 276 19.59 -10.79 -1.85
C ARG A 276 20.48 -9.63 -2.26
N ILE A 277 20.56 -8.62 -1.40
CA ILE A 277 21.64 -7.65 -1.40
C ILE A 277 22.79 -8.26 -0.61
N ASN A 278 23.93 -8.48 -1.27
CA ASN A 278 25.14 -9.03 -0.67
C ASN A 278 26.17 -7.92 -0.55
N GLY A 279 26.17 -7.23 0.59
CA GLY A 279 27.06 -6.14 0.93
C GLY A 279 28.49 -6.64 1.16
N LYS A 280 29.43 -6.11 0.39
CA LYS A 280 30.87 -6.40 0.53
C LYS A 280 31.59 -5.30 1.29
N GLN A 281 31.23 -4.05 1.03
CA GLN A 281 31.70 -2.88 1.75
C GLN A 281 30.54 -1.91 1.97
N GLY A 282 30.48 -1.35 3.17
CA GLY A 282 29.54 -0.33 3.59
C GLY A 282 30.23 1.01 3.88
N SER A 283 29.43 2.03 4.15
CA SER A 283 29.90 3.30 4.67
C SER A 283 30.31 3.19 6.14
N LYS A 284 31.22 4.05 6.61
CA LYS A 284 31.57 4.15 8.04
C LYS A 284 30.41 4.79 8.82
N GLY A 285 30.12 4.28 10.01
CA GLY A 285 29.05 4.83 10.84
C GLY A 285 28.76 3.99 12.09
N ILE A 286 27.54 4.10 12.62
CA ILE A 286 27.06 3.29 13.75
C ILE A 286 26.83 1.82 13.34
N SER A 287 26.73 1.57 12.04
CA SER A 287 26.59 0.26 11.41
C SER A 287 27.16 0.31 9.98
N ALA A 288 27.33 -0.84 9.32
CA ALA A 288 27.85 -0.88 7.96
C ALA A 288 26.76 -0.57 6.90
N TYR A 289 25.52 -1.01 7.16
CA TYR A 289 24.38 -0.84 6.25
C TYR A 289 23.10 -0.55 7.01
N SER A 290 22.28 0.31 6.45
CA SER A 290 20.89 0.53 6.85
C SER A 290 20.01 0.72 5.63
N ILE A 291 18.86 0.05 5.57
CA ILE A 291 17.89 0.13 4.47
C ILE A 291 16.57 0.60 5.06
N ARG A 292 16.10 1.80 4.66
CA ARG A 292 14.80 2.35 5.05
C ARG A 292 13.66 1.58 4.39
N GLU A 293 13.76 1.38 3.08
CA GLU A 293 12.79 0.61 2.31
C GLU A 293 13.50 -0.11 1.16
N ILE A 294 13.00 -1.28 0.77
CA ILE A 294 13.35 -1.97 -0.46
C ILE A 294 12.08 -2.28 -1.23
N GLU A 295 12.08 -1.90 -2.51
CA GLU A 295 10.97 -2.17 -3.42
C GLU A 295 11.47 -3.10 -4.54
N VAL A 296 10.62 -4.05 -4.94
CA VAL A 296 10.93 -5.06 -5.96
C VAL A 296 9.80 -5.07 -6.98
N TYR A 297 10.11 -4.94 -8.27
CA TYR A 297 9.15 -4.77 -9.36
C TYR A 297 9.42 -5.71 -10.52
#